data_AF-A0A6B3FHW6-F1
#
_entry.id   AF-A0A6B3FHW6-F1
#
_cell.length_a   1.000
_cell.length_b   1.000
_cell.length_c   1.000
_cell.angle_alpha   90.00
_cell.angle_beta   90.00
_cell.angle_gamma   90.00
#
_symmetry.space_group_name_H-M   'P 1'
#
loop_
_entity.id
_entity.type
_entity.pdbx_description
1 polymer ?
#
loop_
_entity_poly.entity_id
_entity_poly.type
_entity_poly.pdbx_seq_one_letter_code
_entity_poly.pdbx_strand_id
1 'polypeptide(L)'
;SELFEEITRLPEYYPTRAEREILQTRAEEIAAASGARTVIELGSGSSEKTRHLLEVLPELDAYVPVDVSESALTGAAESLLAEHPG
;
A
#
# COMPACT_ATOMS: atom_id res chain seq x y z
N SER A 1 -2.28 -6.32 13.14
CA SER A 1 -1.86 -7.18 14.28
C SER A 1 -0.50 -6.69 14.73
N GLU A 2 -0.38 -6.19 15.97
CA GLU A 2 0.81 -5.54 16.51
C GLU A 2 2.08 -6.43 16.40
N LEU A 3 1.94 -7.72 16.74
CA LEU A 3 3.03 -8.70 16.61
C LEU A 3 3.54 -8.84 15.17
N PHE A 4 2.64 -8.82 14.17
CA PHE A 4 3.07 -8.89 12.77
C PHE A 4 3.85 -7.63 12.37
N GLU A 5 3.41 -6.46 12.80
CA GLU A 5 4.13 -5.21 12.54
C GLU A 5 5.52 -5.22 13.20
N GLU A 6 5.65 -5.74 14.41
CA GLU A 6 6.95 -5.95 15.05
C GLU A 6 7.84 -6.90 14.25
N ILE A 7 7.28 -8.04 13.80
CA ILE A 7 7.99 -9.00 12.96
C ILE A 7 8.52 -8.31 11.69
N THR A 8 7.73 -7.45 11.04
CA THR A 8 8.16 -6.77 9.80
C THR A 8 9.36 -5.82 9.98
N ARG A 9 9.68 -5.42 11.22
CA ARG A 9 10.81 -4.55 11.56
C ARG A 9 12.07 -5.32 11.95
N LEU A 10 11.97 -6.64 12.16
CA LEU A 10 13.12 -7.46 12.55
C LEU A 10 14.19 -7.48 11.43
N PRO A 11 15.48 -7.41 11.78
CA PRO A 11 16.54 -7.42 10.77
C PRO A 11 16.55 -8.71 9.93
N GLU A 12 16.18 -9.85 10.54
CA GLU A 12 16.07 -11.16 9.90
C GLU A 12 14.85 -11.27 8.98
N TYR A 13 13.78 -10.51 9.23
CA TYR A 13 12.56 -10.52 8.43
C TYR A 13 12.66 -9.52 7.28
N TYR A 14 13.52 -9.83 6.31
CA TYR A 14 13.72 -9.00 5.13
C TYR A 14 12.50 -8.79 4.20
N PRO A 15 11.46 -9.65 4.13
CA PRO A 15 10.43 -9.55 3.08
C PRO A 15 9.77 -8.18 2.95
N THR A 16 9.35 -7.58 4.05
CA THR A 16 8.68 -6.26 4.03
C THR A 16 9.62 -5.15 3.54
N ARG A 17 10.91 -5.23 3.89
CA ARG A 17 11.91 -4.26 3.43
C ARG A 17 12.21 -4.41 1.93
N ALA A 18 12.39 -5.65 1.47
CA ALA A 18 12.66 -5.93 0.06
C ALA A 18 11.47 -5.56 -0.84
N GLU A 19 10.24 -5.89 -0.41
CA GLU A 19 9.03 -5.50 -1.13
C GLU A 19 8.90 -3.99 -1.24
N ARG A 20 9.14 -3.26 -0.12
CA ARG A 20 9.13 -1.79 -0.13
C ARG A 20 10.16 -1.22 -1.10
N GLU A 21 11.39 -1.74 -1.09
CA GLU A 21 12.45 -1.31 -2.02
C GLU A 21 12.05 -1.50 -3.49
N ILE A 22 11.45 -2.65 -3.82
CA ILE A 22 10.96 -2.94 -5.17
C ILE A 22 9.87 -1.95 -5.56
N LEU A 23 8.86 -1.75 -4.71
CA LEU A 23 7.76 -0.84 -4.99
C LEU A 23 8.24 0.61 -5.15
N GLN A 24 9.13 1.07 -4.28
CA GLN A 24 9.74 2.41 -4.39
C GLN A 24 10.52 2.59 -5.70
N THR A 25 11.25 1.56 -6.12
CA THR A 25 12.11 1.65 -7.31
C THR A 25 11.35 1.45 -8.62
N ARG A 26 10.26 0.68 -8.60
CA ARG A 26 9.57 0.18 -9.81
C ARG A 26 8.13 0.67 -9.94
N ALA A 27 7.65 1.52 -9.04
CA ALA A 27 6.26 2.00 -9.07
C ALA A 27 5.86 2.56 -10.44
N GLU A 28 6.66 3.46 -11.02
CA GLU A 28 6.36 4.06 -12.33
C GLU A 28 6.30 3.03 -13.46
N GLU A 29 7.20 2.03 -13.45
CA GLU A 29 7.19 0.95 -14.43
C GLU A 29 5.92 0.09 -14.31
N ILE A 30 5.52 -0.23 -13.07
CA ILE A 30 4.29 -0.98 -12.78
C ILE A 30 3.06 -0.18 -13.21
N ALA A 31 3.02 1.12 -12.93
CA ALA A 31 1.95 2.02 -13.33
C ALA A 31 1.82 2.11 -14.85
N ALA A 32 2.92 2.34 -15.56
CA ALA A 32 2.95 2.42 -17.01
C ALA A 32 2.56 1.09 -17.68
N ALA A 33 3.03 -0.03 -17.15
CA ALA A 33 2.71 -1.36 -17.70
C ALA A 33 1.26 -1.77 -17.45
N SER A 34 0.67 -1.38 -16.31
CA SER A 34 -0.70 -1.72 -15.96
C SER A 34 -1.74 -0.80 -16.59
N GLY A 35 -1.45 0.50 -16.72
CA GLY A 35 -2.44 1.51 -17.09
C GLY A 35 -3.66 1.51 -16.16
N ALA A 36 -3.46 1.11 -14.90
CA ALA A 36 -4.54 0.84 -13.97
C ALA A 36 -5.26 2.13 -13.56
N ARG A 37 -6.58 2.11 -13.64
CA ARG A 37 -7.45 3.14 -13.06
C ARG A 37 -8.09 2.72 -11.74
N THR A 38 -7.90 1.47 -11.35
CA THR A 38 -8.37 0.95 -10.06
C THR A 38 -7.31 0.04 -9.48
N VAL A 39 -6.98 0.26 -8.21
CA VAL A 39 -6.07 -0.59 -7.43
C VAL A 39 -6.88 -1.32 -6.39
N ILE A 40 -6.81 -2.66 -6.40
CA ILE A 40 -7.43 -3.53 -5.39
C ILE A 40 -6.31 -4.16 -4.58
N GLU A 41 -6.28 -3.91 -3.28
CA GLU A 41 -5.25 -4.45 -2.39
C GLU A 41 -5.82 -5.55 -1.50
N LEU A 42 -5.26 -6.76 -1.61
CA LEU A 42 -5.68 -7.91 -0.84
C LEU A 42 -4.77 -8.07 0.39
N GLY A 43 -5.36 -7.96 1.58
CA GLY A 43 -4.62 -7.90 2.85
C GLY A 43 -3.89 -6.57 3.01
N SER A 44 -4.64 -5.47 3.00
CA SER A 44 -4.07 -4.12 2.91
C SER A 44 -3.25 -3.72 4.13
N GLY A 45 -3.51 -4.29 5.30
CA GLY A 45 -2.82 -3.88 6.53
C GLY A 45 -2.85 -2.36 6.69
N SER A 46 -1.68 -1.73 6.88
CA SER A 46 -1.55 -0.27 6.98
C SER A 46 -1.50 0.47 5.63
N SER A 47 -1.52 -0.23 4.48
CA SER A 47 -1.46 0.34 3.12
C SER A 47 -0.21 1.18 2.80
N GLU A 48 0.76 1.23 3.72
CA GLU A 48 2.02 1.98 3.64
C GLU A 48 2.84 1.69 2.38
N LYS A 49 2.76 0.47 1.85
CA LYS A 49 3.50 0.04 0.66
C LYS A 49 2.79 0.49 -0.61
N THR A 50 1.46 0.40 -0.61
CA THR A 50 0.62 0.67 -1.78
C THR A 50 0.60 2.14 -2.14
N ARG A 51 0.87 3.04 -1.18
CA ARG A 51 1.10 4.46 -1.44
C ARG A 51 2.07 4.73 -2.59
N HIS A 52 3.16 3.97 -2.66
CA HIS A 52 4.14 4.12 -3.74
C HIS A 52 3.53 3.92 -5.13
N LEU A 53 2.49 3.08 -5.26
CA LEU A 53 1.75 2.90 -6.50
C LEU A 53 0.67 3.96 -6.71
N LEU A 54 -0.01 4.39 -5.63
CA LEU A 54 -1.06 5.41 -5.73
C LEU A 54 -0.50 6.76 -6.19
N GLU A 55 0.70 7.13 -5.74
CA GLU A 55 1.37 8.39 -6.09
C GLU A 55 1.73 8.48 -7.59
N VAL A 56 1.94 7.35 -8.26
CA VAL A 56 2.40 7.29 -9.66
C VAL A 56 1.29 6.93 -10.65
N LEU A 57 0.04 6.79 -10.17
CA LEU A 57 -1.15 6.53 -10.98
C LEU A 57 -2.01 7.80 -11.06
N PRO A 58 -1.67 8.77 -11.94
CA PRO A 58 -2.32 10.08 -11.96
C PRO A 58 -3.78 10.06 -12.42
N GLU A 59 -4.20 8.99 -13.11
CA GLU A 59 -5.58 8.78 -13.58
C GLU A 59 -6.31 7.72 -12.72
N LEU A 60 -5.89 7.51 -11.47
CA LEU A 60 -6.54 6.55 -10.60
C LEU A 60 -7.93 7.03 -10.19
N ASP A 61 -8.96 6.27 -10.56
CA ASP A 61 -10.35 6.55 -10.20
C ASP A 61 -10.71 6.00 -8.80
N ALA A 62 -10.09 4.87 -8.41
CA ALA A 62 -10.44 4.19 -7.16
C ALA A 62 -9.29 3.37 -6.57
N TYR A 63 -9.23 3.37 -5.24
CA TYR A 63 -8.45 2.44 -4.44
C TYR A 63 -9.38 1.64 -3.53
N VAL A 64 -9.26 0.31 -3.56
CA VAL A 64 -10.14 -0.62 -2.84
C VAL A 64 -9.30 -1.51 -1.92
N PRO A 65 -9.16 -1.15 -0.63
CA PRO A 65 -8.51 -2.01 0.35
C PRO A 65 -9.45 -3.15 0.77
N VAL A 66 -8.92 -4.38 0.80
CA VAL A 66 -9.63 -5.56 1.28
C VAL A 66 -8.82 -6.18 2.41
N ASP A 67 -9.37 -6.23 3.61
CA ASP A 67 -8.73 -6.83 4.77
C ASP A 67 -9.77 -7.49 5.69
N VAL A 68 -9.34 -8.48 6.45
CA VAL A 68 -10.17 -9.12 7.50
C VAL A 68 -10.21 -8.29 8.78
N SER A 69 -9.29 -7.34 8.93
CA SER A 69 -9.16 -6.46 10.09
C SER A 69 -9.82 -5.12 9.85
N GLU A 70 -10.95 -4.86 10.51
CA GLU A 70 -11.67 -3.57 10.43
C GLU A 70 -10.76 -2.38 10.81
N SER A 71 -9.97 -2.50 11.87
CA SER A 71 -9.04 -1.46 12.29
C SER A 71 -7.95 -1.14 11.26
N ALA A 72 -7.57 -2.12 10.44
CA ALA A 72 -6.60 -1.91 9.37
C ALA A 72 -7.24 -1.11 8.23
N LEU A 73 -8.48 -1.45 7.85
CA LEU A 73 -9.24 -0.71 6.85
C LEU A 73 -9.50 0.74 7.28
N THR A 74 -9.94 0.97 8.52
CA THR A 74 -10.18 2.31 9.04
C THR A 74 -8.91 3.14 9.08
N GLY A 75 -7.81 2.59 9.62
CA GLY A 75 -6.52 3.30 9.69
C GLY A 75 -5.93 3.62 8.32
N ALA A 76 -6.03 2.68 7.36
CA ALA A 76 -5.64 2.91 5.98
C ALA A 76 -6.46 4.04 5.32
N ALA A 77 -7.79 4.02 5.49
CA ALA A 77 -8.68 5.04 4.95
C ALA A 77 -8.39 6.43 5.54
N GLU A 78 -8.24 6.53 6.87
CA GLU A 78 -7.91 7.80 7.53
C GLU A 78 -6.58 8.37 7.06
N SER A 79 -5.55 7.53 6.95
CA SER A 79 -4.22 7.96 6.53
C SER A 79 -4.22 8.44 5.07
N LEU A 80 -4.88 7.70 4.17
CA LEU A 80 -4.98 8.08 2.76
C LEU A 80 -5.80 9.36 2.55
N LEU A 81 -6.90 9.54 3.27
CA LEU A 81 -7.72 10.76 3.20
C LEU A 81 -6.97 11.99 3.72
N ALA A 82 -6.09 11.82 4.71
CA ALA A 82 -5.25 12.91 5.21
C ALA A 82 -4.19 13.35 4.20
N GLU A 83 -3.64 12.41 3.43
CA GLU A 83 -2.61 12.66 2.42
C GLU A 83 -3.18 13.13 1.08
N HIS A 84 -4.40 12.69 0.76
CA HIS A 84 -5.15 13.07 -0.44
C HIS A 84 -6.51 13.66 -0.05
N PRO A 85 -6.53 14.89 0.51
CA PRO A 85 -7.79 15.61 0.71
C PRO A 85 -8.40 15.88 -0.67
N GLY A 86 -9.59 15.33 -0.90
CA GLY A 86 -10.30 15.43 -2.18
C GLY A 86 -10.53 16.84 -2.69
#